data_AF-A0A7C0YQ16-F1
#
_entry.id   AF-A0A7C0YQ16-F1
#
_cell.length_a   1.000
_cell.length_b   1.000
_cell.length_c   1.000
_cell.angle_alpha   90.00
_cell.angle_beta   90.00
_cell.angle_gamma   90.00
#
_symmetry.space_group_name_H-M   'P 1'
#
loop_
_entity.id
_entity.type
_entity.pdbx_description
1 polymer ?
#
loop_
_entity_poly.entity_id
_entity_poly.type
_entity_poly.pdbx_seq_one_letter_code
_entity_poly.pdbx_strand_id
1 'polypeptide(L)'
;MKKGDIFVSKREDRLPLFIPGILAYFIAALYFSGGGYRLMALLEVANLISSLLLFVISFKWKISIHMSSLAIPLFFFTLYGIRQALYFLPLLLLLGWARIKVKAHTLGQVIAGTIIGASSTFIVFLAI
;
A
#
# COMPACT_ATOMS: atom_id res chain seq x y z
N MET A 1 -22.12 -15.57 14.51
CA MET A 1 -21.15 -14.64 13.89
C MET A 1 -19.74 -15.09 14.25
N LYS A 2 -18.82 -15.26 13.28
CA LYS A 2 -17.39 -15.40 13.59
C LYS A 2 -16.98 -14.14 14.37
N LYS A 3 -16.49 -14.29 15.61
CA LYS A 3 -15.79 -13.20 16.29
C LYS A 3 -14.49 -12.96 15.52
N GLY A 4 -14.43 -11.89 14.74
CA GLY A 4 -13.18 -11.39 14.17
C GLY A 4 -12.29 -10.82 15.27
N ASP A 5 -10.97 -10.89 15.10
CA ASP A 5 -10.02 -10.21 15.98
C ASP A 5 -9.69 -8.81 15.43
N ILE A 6 -9.43 -7.84 16.32
CA ILE A 6 -9.12 -6.45 15.94
C ILE A 6 -7.85 -6.33 15.08
N PHE A 7 -6.98 -7.35 15.09
CA PHE A 7 -5.74 -7.38 14.33
C PHE A 7 -5.88 -8.09 12.97
N VAL A 8 -7.07 -8.61 12.67
CA VAL A 8 -7.39 -9.39 11.47
C VAL A 8 -6.29 -10.43 11.21
N SER A 9 -6.07 -11.26 12.21
CA SER A 9 -4.96 -12.20 12.28
C SER A 9 -5.10 -13.33 11.26
N LYS A 10 -6.35 -13.74 11.00
CA LYS A 10 -6.71 -14.71 9.96
C LYS A 10 -6.72 -14.04 8.59
N ARG A 11 -6.22 -14.75 7.58
CA ARG A 11 -6.06 -14.19 6.23
C ARG A 11 -7.42 -14.01 5.55
N GLU A 12 -8.30 -14.99 5.72
CA GLU A 12 -9.65 -15.01 5.16
C GLU A 12 -10.52 -13.84 5.63
N ASP A 13 -10.27 -13.33 6.84
CA ASP A 13 -11.01 -12.20 7.40
C ASP A 13 -10.54 -10.85 6.81
N ARG A 14 -9.45 -10.83 6.02
CA ARG A 14 -8.89 -9.61 5.40
C ARG A 14 -9.54 -9.23 4.08
N LEU A 15 -9.97 -10.22 3.30
CA LEU A 15 -10.45 -9.99 1.93
C LEU A 15 -11.63 -9.00 1.88
N PRO A 16 -12.65 -9.10 2.76
CA PRO A 16 -13.74 -8.12 2.76
C PRO A 16 -13.28 -6.69 3.08
N LEU A 17 -12.17 -6.52 3.81
CA LEU A 17 -11.67 -5.22 4.24
C LEU A 17 -10.93 -4.46 3.13
N PHE A 18 -10.53 -5.13 2.05
CA PHE A 18 -9.95 -4.46 0.89
C PHE A 18 -10.98 -3.67 0.08
N ILE A 19 -12.23 -4.13 0.03
CA ILE A 19 -13.29 -3.54 -0.78
C ILE A 19 -13.50 -2.05 -0.50
N PRO A 20 -13.71 -1.60 0.76
CA PRO A 20 -13.86 -0.16 1.02
C PRO A 20 -12.62 0.64 0.65
N GLY A 21 -11.42 0.09 0.84
CA GLY A 21 -10.16 0.77 0.45
C GLY A 21 -10.04 0.94 -1.06
N ILE A 22 -10.28 -0.13 -1.83
CA ILE A 22 -10.26 -0.10 -3.31
C ILE A 22 -11.27 0.92 -3.84
N LEU A 23 -12.50 0.91 -3.32
CA LEU A 23 -13.54 1.87 -3.71
C LEU A 23 -13.14 3.30 -3.35
N ALA A 24 -12.58 3.52 -2.16
CA ALA A 24 -12.13 4.85 -1.73
C ALA A 24 -11.03 5.39 -2.65
N TYR A 25 -10.01 4.59 -2.98
CA TYR A 25 -8.94 5.01 -3.88
C TYR A 25 -9.43 5.27 -5.31
N PHE A 26 -10.37 4.45 -5.80
CA PHE A 26 -10.98 4.68 -7.11
C PHE A 26 -11.78 5.99 -7.16
N ILE A 27 -12.63 6.24 -6.16
CA ILE A 27 -13.43 7.47 -6.07
C ILE A 27 -12.51 8.69 -5.90
N ALA A 28 -11.49 8.60 -5.05
CA ALA A 28 -10.54 9.67 -4.83
C ALA A 28 -9.73 10.01 -6.09
N ALA A 29 -9.32 8.99 -6.87
CA ALA A 29 -8.67 9.21 -8.15
C ALA A 29 -9.56 9.99 -9.14
N LEU A 30 -10.83 9.62 -9.26
CA LEU A 30 -11.80 10.34 -10.10
C LEU A 30 -12.04 11.77 -9.60
N TYR A 31 -12.21 11.94 -8.29
CA TYR A 31 -12.44 13.23 -7.67
C TYR A 31 -11.28 14.21 -7.91
N PHE A 32 -10.04 13.79 -7.62
CA PHE A 32 -8.86 14.65 -7.84
C PHE A 32 -8.58 14.89 -9.32
N SER A 33 -8.86 13.93 -10.19
CA SER A 33 -8.75 14.11 -11.64
C SER A 33 -9.74 15.17 -12.15
N GLY A 34 -11.00 15.11 -11.71
CA GLY A 34 -12.02 16.09 -12.08
C GLY A 34 -11.74 17.49 -11.53
N GLY A 35 -11.08 17.58 -10.37
CA GLY A 35 -10.65 18.84 -9.75
C GLY A 35 -9.34 19.42 -10.29
N GLY A 36 -8.68 18.78 -11.26
CA GLY A 36 -7.39 19.25 -11.81
C GLY A 36 -6.18 18.99 -10.92
N TYR A 37 -6.33 18.27 -9.79
CA TYR A 37 -5.25 17.93 -8.87
C TYR A 37 -4.48 16.69 -9.34
N ARG A 38 -3.78 16.81 -10.48
CA ARG A 38 -3.13 15.69 -11.18
C ARG A 38 -2.24 14.83 -10.28
N LEU A 39 -1.38 15.43 -9.45
CA LEU A 39 -0.49 14.67 -8.58
C LEU A 39 -1.25 13.83 -7.54
N MET A 40 -2.34 14.37 -6.99
CA MET A 40 -3.16 13.62 -6.04
C MET A 40 -3.89 12.48 -6.74
N ALA A 41 -4.47 12.73 -7.93
CA ALA A 41 -5.10 11.68 -8.72
C ALA A 41 -4.15 10.51 -9.01
N LEU A 42 -2.90 10.79 -9.38
CA LEU A 42 -1.88 9.78 -9.64
C LEU A 42 -1.46 9.02 -8.38
N LEU A 43 -1.37 9.69 -7.23
CA LEU A 43 -1.12 9.05 -5.94
C LEU A 43 -2.25 8.05 -5.61
N GLU A 44 -3.51 8.45 -5.83
CA GLU A 44 -4.65 7.56 -5.61
C GLU A 44 -4.68 6.39 -6.59
N VAL A 45 -4.28 6.59 -7.86
CA VAL A 45 -4.11 5.50 -8.82
C VAL A 45 -3.02 4.52 -8.36
N ALA A 46 -1.89 5.00 -7.84
CA ALA A 46 -0.84 4.13 -7.29
C ALA A 46 -1.35 3.29 -6.10
N ASN A 47 -2.13 3.91 -5.21
CA ASN A 47 -2.79 3.21 -4.10
C ASN A 47 -3.84 2.20 -4.57
N LEU A 48 -4.61 2.53 -5.61
CA LEU A 48 -5.58 1.63 -6.22
C LEU A 48 -4.90 0.38 -6.81
N ILE A 49 -3.84 0.57 -7.61
CA ILE A 49 -3.07 -0.54 -8.21
C ILE A 49 -2.50 -1.43 -7.09
N SER A 50 -1.84 -0.84 -6.09
CA SER A 50 -1.31 -1.60 -4.95
C SER A 50 -2.40 -2.36 -4.21
N SER A 51 -3.55 -1.74 -3.96
CA SER A 51 -4.67 -2.39 -3.25
C SER A 51 -5.25 -3.57 -4.01
N LEU A 52 -5.36 -3.48 -5.34
CA LEU A 52 -5.79 -4.59 -6.19
C LEU A 52 -4.77 -5.74 -6.17
N LEU A 53 -3.48 -5.44 -6.29
CA LEU A 53 -2.42 -6.44 -6.21
C LEU A 53 -2.41 -7.15 -4.85
N LEU A 54 -2.47 -6.38 -3.76
CA LEU A 54 -2.52 -6.90 -2.40
C LEU A 54 -3.77 -7.75 -2.16
N PHE A 55 -4.93 -7.35 -2.69
CA PHE A 55 -6.16 -8.13 -2.61
C PHE A 55 -6.00 -9.50 -3.27
N VAL A 56 -5.50 -9.54 -4.51
CA VAL A 56 -5.25 -10.79 -5.25
C VAL A 56 -4.24 -11.69 -4.52
N ILE A 57 -3.13 -11.12 -4.04
CA ILE A 57 -2.13 -11.88 -3.28
C ILE A 57 -2.72 -12.41 -1.96
N SER A 58 -3.59 -11.63 -1.31
CA SER A 58 -4.18 -11.97 -0.02
C SER A 58 -5.11 -13.18 -0.06
N PHE A 59 -5.54 -13.67 -1.23
CA PHE A 59 -6.23 -14.95 -1.34
C PHE A 59 -5.35 -16.13 -0.93
N LYS A 60 -4.03 -16.04 -1.14
CA LYS A 60 -3.09 -17.15 -0.94
C LYS A 60 -2.00 -16.83 0.08
N TRP A 61 -1.63 -15.57 0.29
CA TRP A 61 -0.51 -15.20 1.13
C TRP A 61 -0.74 -13.95 1.97
N LYS A 62 -0.31 -13.99 3.24
CA LYS A 62 -0.54 -12.93 4.23
C LYS A 62 0.51 -11.79 4.08
N ILE A 63 0.55 -11.16 2.90
CA ILE A 63 1.46 -10.05 2.58
C ILE A 63 1.23 -8.83 3.49
N SER A 64 2.25 -8.00 3.70
CA SER A 64 2.15 -6.83 4.57
C SER A 64 1.62 -5.59 3.85
N ILE A 65 0.34 -5.28 4.06
CA ILE A 65 -0.32 -4.06 3.53
C ILE A 65 0.37 -2.80 4.07
N HIS A 66 0.72 -2.79 5.36
CA HIS A 66 1.43 -1.67 6.02
C HIS A 66 2.72 -1.29 5.29
N MET A 67 3.48 -2.27 4.82
CA MET A 67 4.74 -2.03 4.10
C MET A 67 4.49 -1.42 2.72
N SER A 68 3.43 -1.86 2.03
CA SER A 68 3.03 -1.25 0.76
C SER A 68 2.57 0.18 0.95
N SER A 69 1.68 0.41 1.92
CA SER A 69 1.12 1.73 2.23
C SER A 69 2.18 2.75 2.66
N LEU A 70 3.24 2.34 3.35
CA LEU A 70 4.35 3.23 3.67
C LEU A 70 5.27 3.46 2.46
N ALA A 71 5.52 2.43 1.64
CA ALA A 71 6.38 2.56 0.46
C ALA A 71 5.80 3.55 -0.57
N ILE A 72 4.50 3.48 -0.86
CA ILE A 72 3.86 4.31 -1.90
C ILE A 72 4.21 5.81 -1.76
N PRO A 73 3.90 6.52 -0.67
CA PRO A 73 4.19 7.95 -0.55
C PRO A 73 5.70 8.25 -0.56
N LEU A 74 6.53 7.38 0.02
CA LEU A 74 7.99 7.57 0.02
C LEU A 74 8.55 7.58 -1.39
N PHE A 75 8.20 6.57 -2.20
CA PHE A 75 8.66 6.48 -3.59
C PHE A 75 7.96 7.51 -4.47
N PHE A 76 6.66 7.76 -4.26
CA PHE A 76 5.88 8.69 -5.07
C PHE A 76 6.43 10.10 -4.95
N PHE A 77 6.50 10.65 -3.74
CA PHE A 77 6.99 12.01 -3.56
C PHE A 77 8.44 12.19 -3.98
N THR A 78 9.28 11.17 -3.81
CA THR A 78 10.65 11.18 -4.32
C THR A 78 10.69 11.33 -5.85
N LEU A 79 9.92 10.50 -6.57
CA LEU A 79 9.90 10.49 -8.04
C LEU A 79 9.29 11.77 -8.63
N TYR A 80 8.33 12.39 -7.94
CA TYR A 80 7.71 13.66 -8.34
C TYR A 80 8.41 14.91 -7.76
N GLY A 81 9.68 14.78 -7.35
CA GLY A 81 10.58 15.92 -7.09
C GLY A 81 10.78 16.31 -5.62
N ILE A 82 10.04 15.73 -4.68
CA ILE A 82 10.20 15.98 -3.24
C ILE A 82 11.22 14.99 -2.66
N ARG A 83 12.50 15.23 -2.96
CA ARG A 83 13.61 14.33 -2.59
C ARG A 83 13.77 14.16 -1.07
N GLN A 84 13.25 15.08 -0.26
CA GLN A 84 13.24 15.00 1.20
C GLN A 84 12.46 13.79 1.71
N ALA A 85 11.57 13.21 0.91
CA ALA A 85 10.90 11.95 1.23
C ALA A 85 11.89 10.79 1.48
N LEU A 86 13.09 10.84 0.89
CA LEU A 86 14.15 9.85 1.11
C LEU A 86 14.62 9.79 2.57
N TYR A 87 14.55 10.89 3.32
CA TYR A 87 14.93 10.92 4.74
C TYR A 87 14.06 9.99 5.60
N PHE A 88 12.88 9.62 5.10
CA PHE A 88 11.95 8.74 5.78
C PHE A 88 12.07 7.27 5.35
N LEU A 89 12.99 6.92 4.43
CA LEU A 89 13.27 5.51 4.09
C LEU A 89 13.58 4.61 5.30
N PRO A 90 14.31 5.06 6.34
CA PRO A 90 14.52 4.26 7.55
C PRO A 90 13.21 3.81 8.24
N LEU A 91 12.09 4.50 8.02
CA LEU A 91 10.79 4.07 8.55
C LEU A 91 10.34 2.73 7.99
N LEU A 92 10.76 2.34 6.77
CA LEU A 92 10.48 1.00 6.23
C LEU A 92 11.17 -0.08 7.07
N LEU A 93 12.42 0.16 7.49
CA LEU A 93 13.16 -0.77 8.34
C LEU A 93 12.52 -0.86 9.73
N LEU A 94 12.18 0.29 10.32
CA LEU A 94 11.54 0.35 11.63
C LEU A 94 10.15 -0.32 11.62
N LEU A 95 9.31 -0.02 10.63
CA LEU A 95 7.99 -0.62 10.49
C LEU A 95 8.09 -2.12 10.22
N GLY A 96 9.00 -2.53 9.33
CA GLY A 96 9.27 -3.93 9.01
C GLY A 96 9.69 -4.73 10.25
N TRP A 97 10.66 -4.20 11.01
CA TRP A 97 11.05 -4.77 12.30
C TRP A 97 9.86 -4.87 13.26
N ALA A 98 9.06 -3.82 13.40
CA ALA A 98 7.91 -3.82 14.30
C ALA A 98 6.90 -4.92 13.92
N ARG A 99 6.62 -5.12 12.62
CA ARG A 99 5.71 -6.16 12.12
C ARG A 99 6.24 -7.58 12.37
N ILE A 100 7.54 -7.79 12.24
CA ILE A 100 8.18 -9.08 12.54
C ILE A 100 8.20 -9.33 14.05
N LYS A 101 8.52 -8.30 14.86
CA LYS A 101 8.63 -8.40 16.31
C LYS A 101 7.32 -8.81 16.97
N VAL A 102 6.19 -8.27 16.49
CA VAL A 102 4.84 -8.67 16.96
C VAL A 102 4.34 -9.96 16.30
N LYS A 103 5.18 -10.66 15.53
CA LYS A 103 4.87 -11.89 14.80
C LYS A 103 3.68 -11.75 13.84
N ALA A 104 3.40 -10.54 13.37
CA ALA A 104 2.33 -10.30 12.40
C ALA A 104 2.73 -10.75 10.99
N HIS A 105 4.02 -10.64 10.66
CA HIS A 105 4.57 -10.94 9.34
C HIS A 105 5.96 -11.58 9.38
N THR A 106 6.29 -12.33 8.34
CA THR A 106 7.67 -12.80 8.07
C THR A 106 8.47 -11.75 7.30
N LEU A 107 9.80 -11.91 7.25
CA LEU A 107 10.66 -11.05 6.46
C LEU A 107 10.25 -11.00 4.98
N GLY A 108 9.93 -12.16 4.38
CA GLY A 108 9.46 -12.24 2.99
C GLY A 108 8.17 -11.45 2.75
N GLN A 109 7.22 -11.49 3.69
CA GLN A 109 5.96 -10.74 3.61
C GLN A 109 6.17 -9.23 3.73
N VAL A 110 7.16 -8.81 4.53
CA VAL A 110 7.57 -7.41 4.68
C VAL A 110 8.21 -6.91 3.38
N ILE A 111 9.22 -7.62 2.87
CA ILE A 111 9.93 -7.26 1.63
C ILE A 111 8.97 -7.20 0.44
N ALA A 112 8.13 -8.23 0.26
CA ALA A 112 7.17 -8.25 -0.83
C ALA A 112 6.16 -7.10 -0.75
N GLY A 113 5.70 -6.75 0.47
CA GLY A 113 4.82 -5.60 0.66
C GLY A 113 5.47 -4.28 0.21
N THR A 114 6.73 -4.06 0.58
CA THR A 114 7.49 -2.88 0.13
C THR A 114 7.66 -2.84 -1.40
N ILE A 115 7.98 -3.98 -2.01
CA ILE A 115 8.13 -4.09 -3.48
C ILE A 115 6.82 -3.75 -4.19
N ILE A 116 5.68 -4.27 -3.71
CA ILE A 116 4.37 -3.98 -4.29
C ILE A 116 4.08 -2.48 -4.27
N GLY A 117 4.31 -1.80 -3.14
CA GLY A 117 4.09 -0.36 -3.03
C GLY A 117 5.00 0.44 -3.96
N ALA A 118 6.30 0.14 -3.96
CA ALA A 118 7.27 0.79 -4.85
C ALA A 118 6.91 0.58 -6.33
N SER A 119 6.66 -0.66 -6.75
CA SER A 119 6.32 -1.01 -8.13
C SER A 119 5.02 -0.34 -8.59
N SER A 120 4.02 -0.23 -7.72
CA SER A 120 2.75 0.45 -8.04
C SER A 120 2.98 1.93 -8.35
N THR A 121 3.84 2.59 -7.57
CA THR A 121 4.28 3.96 -7.86
C THR A 121 5.07 4.04 -9.18
N PHE A 122 6.00 3.13 -9.43
CA PHE A 122 6.77 3.12 -10.68
C PHE A 122 5.89 2.91 -11.92
N ILE A 123 4.89 2.03 -11.85
CA ILE A 123 3.92 1.83 -12.94
C ILE A 123 3.22 3.14 -13.29
N VAL A 124 2.76 3.89 -12.29
CA VAL A 124 2.10 5.18 -12.52
C VAL A 124 3.07 6.22 -13.07
N PHE A 125 4.30 6.27 -12.54
CA PHE A 125 5.33 7.20 -13.01
C PHE A 125 5.70 6.98 -14.48
N LEU A 126 5.75 5.72 -14.94
CA LEU A 126 6.06 5.37 -16.33
C LEU A 126 4.89 5.59 -17.31
N ALA A 127 3.67 5.79 -16.80
CA ALA A 127 2.47 5.98 -17.60
C ALA A 127 2.21 7.46 -17.99
N ILE A 128 3.17 8.35 -17.72
CA ILE A 128 3.10 9.81 -17.92
C ILE A 128 4.26 10.26 -18.79
#